data_AF-A0AA84ZES0-F1
#
_entry.id   AF-A0AA84ZES0-F1
#
_cell.length_a   1.000
_cell.length_b   1.000
_cell.length_c   1.000
_cell.angle_alpha   90.00
_cell.angle_beta   90.00
_cell.angle_gamma   90.00
#
_symmetry.space_group_name_H-M   'P 1'
#
loop_
_entity.id
_entity.type
_entity.pdbx_description
1 polymer ?
#
loop_
_entity_poly.entity_id
_entity_poly.type
_entity_poly.pdbx_seq_one_letter_code
_entity_poly.pdbx_strand_id
1 'polypeptide(L)'
;MGDTFNANEIVYPCVNSNGACSTVYSLIQKMTIKDSSEINVFSSSEIVLFNMIAGVFQILFNVLAIIHVTNITNKQSLPTYNDPLHWLSCAQRVYRLYTQQSPPNTGPEFLDTLLRSKSNRINEFQKSGSLNKQNLSACRLMFEHEYTKTIFLLAQVYQLIGKQVQSANYCQLTLLRQLTFGKSVKKAVNNPFRLQNNIIRIKSAHSLRDLENRKFSERHPYYLLQSFDPIEWATNAVTLSDYFSSVENQNNCYYKTFECLLSAVHVVEEARFEGNIPSSQVDNTLANIYRNLVKISLDLLEKGTKQYGNLADERITNTDSEFEKYQELQNVAKFGSMFNLDLQPIYTGLLDDNFNVKNSMSNVIPHNNDLIYKLIRPPTNYETASGIFRIILNCLMKAENFYTLQNHCTDAIALIQDRSKAYRLMTVFEKNINRQCCMHKRRIDMLNNVLRQLNPDHYLHVCRQLTFELAEALGTLRDLKRKLLDEVGWMYCLITDFLKLTLKILITVAEYLSLLYFYLTMHIKFC
;
A
#
# COMPACT_ATOMS: atom_id res chain seq x y z
N MET A 1 0.85 -34.68 26.54
CA MET A 1 -0.08 -35.77 26.13
C MET A 1 -1.56 -35.33 26.11
N GLY A 2 -1.97 -34.26 26.80
CA GLY A 2 -3.36 -33.76 26.75
C GLY A 2 -3.77 -33.08 25.44
N ASP A 3 -2.89 -32.32 24.78
CA ASP A 3 -3.30 -31.53 23.59
C ASP A 3 -3.39 -32.34 22.30
N THR A 4 -2.73 -33.51 22.23
CA THR A 4 -2.97 -34.51 21.18
C THR A 4 -4.41 -35.03 21.23
N PHE A 5 -5.04 -35.09 22.42
CA PHE A 5 -6.42 -35.54 22.55
C PHE A 5 -7.44 -34.53 21.98
N ASN A 6 -7.18 -33.21 22.06
CA ASN A 6 -8.09 -32.20 21.51
C ASN A 6 -8.06 -32.10 19.98
N ALA A 7 -6.90 -32.28 19.35
CA ALA A 7 -6.84 -32.48 17.90
C ALA A 7 -7.49 -33.81 17.49
N ASN A 8 -7.34 -34.84 18.33
CA ASN A 8 -7.94 -36.15 18.10
C ASN A 8 -9.47 -36.09 18.13
N GLU A 9 -10.13 -35.35 19.03
CA GLU A 9 -11.61 -35.26 19.07
C GLU A 9 -12.20 -34.65 17.79
N ILE A 10 -11.47 -33.76 17.11
CA ILE A 10 -11.90 -33.13 15.86
C ILE A 10 -11.66 -34.05 14.65
N VAL A 11 -10.62 -34.90 14.68
CA VAL A 11 -10.23 -35.81 13.58
C VAL A 11 -10.90 -37.18 13.68
N TYR A 12 -11.25 -37.64 14.89
CA TYR A 12 -11.84 -38.96 15.18
C TYR A 12 -13.08 -39.32 14.33
N PRO A 13 -13.99 -38.37 14.00
CA PRO A 13 -15.16 -38.70 13.17
C PRO A 13 -14.83 -38.97 11.69
N CYS A 14 -13.62 -38.61 11.22
CA CYS A 14 -13.26 -38.67 9.79
C CYS A 14 -12.47 -39.91 9.37
N VAL A 15 -11.99 -40.75 10.30
CA VAL A 15 -11.08 -41.87 9.99
C VAL A 15 -11.52 -43.13 10.73
N ASN A 16 -12.43 -43.90 10.13
CA ASN A 16 -12.94 -45.15 10.70
C ASN A 16 -12.21 -46.36 10.08
N SER A 17 -11.03 -46.72 10.61
CA SER A 17 -10.44 -48.07 10.58
C SER A 17 -9.16 -48.14 11.44
N ASN A 18 -9.06 -49.16 12.29
CA ASN A 18 -8.12 -49.24 13.42
C ASN A 18 -6.60 -49.24 13.07
N GLY A 19 -6.21 -49.34 11.79
CA GLY A 19 -4.81 -49.18 11.35
C GLY A 19 -4.45 -47.79 10.79
N ALA A 20 -5.45 -47.05 10.28
CA ALA A 20 -5.25 -45.69 9.80
C ALA A 20 -5.04 -44.70 10.97
N CYS A 21 -5.68 -44.97 12.11
CA CYS A 21 -5.65 -44.10 13.29
C CYS A 21 -4.23 -43.94 13.89
N SER A 22 -3.45 -45.03 13.97
CA SER A 22 -2.06 -44.97 14.49
C SER A 22 -1.11 -44.20 13.55
N THR A 23 -1.30 -44.33 12.24
CA THR A 23 -0.48 -43.65 11.23
C THR A 23 -0.81 -42.16 11.18
N VAL A 24 -2.10 -41.78 11.25
CA VAL A 24 -2.52 -40.38 11.39
C VAL A 24 -1.99 -39.78 12.69
N TYR A 25 -2.05 -40.51 13.80
CA TYR A 25 -1.53 -40.06 15.09
C TYR A 25 -0.01 -39.83 15.05
N SER A 26 0.75 -40.75 14.45
CA SER A 26 2.19 -40.59 14.18
C SER A 26 2.47 -39.32 13.36
N LEU A 27 1.69 -39.08 12.30
CA LEU A 27 1.82 -37.88 11.47
C LEU A 27 1.54 -36.60 12.27
N ILE A 28 0.48 -36.55 13.07
CA ILE A 28 0.16 -35.37 13.90
C ILE A 28 1.29 -35.08 14.90
N GLN A 29 1.80 -36.12 15.58
CA GLN A 29 2.94 -35.95 16.48
C GLN A 29 4.17 -35.42 15.72
N LYS A 30 4.51 -36.01 14.57
CA LYS A 30 5.64 -35.56 13.75
C LYS A 30 5.49 -34.11 13.26
N MET A 31 4.27 -33.62 13.05
CA MET A 31 4.01 -32.23 12.63
C MET A 31 4.06 -31.22 13.78
N THR A 32 3.81 -31.66 15.02
CA THR A 32 3.65 -30.80 16.21
C THR A 32 4.89 -30.71 17.13
N ILE A 33 6.02 -31.31 16.75
CA ILE A 33 7.27 -31.22 17.53
C ILE A 33 8.04 -29.94 17.21
N LYS A 34 8.54 -29.23 18.25
CA LYS A 34 9.08 -27.86 18.20
C LYS A 34 10.50 -27.68 17.62
N ASP A 35 11.39 -28.68 17.68
CA ASP A 35 12.78 -28.66 17.17
C ASP A 35 13.26 -30.14 17.11
N SER A 36 14.22 -30.67 16.35
CA SER A 36 15.29 -30.21 15.44
C SER A 36 15.78 -31.45 14.67
N SER A 37 16.48 -31.27 13.54
CA SER A 37 16.96 -32.26 12.56
C SER A 37 15.94 -32.66 11.49
N GLU A 38 16.17 -32.09 10.31
CA GLU A 38 15.68 -32.56 9.02
C GLU A 38 15.89 -34.07 8.90
N ILE A 39 14.94 -34.73 8.21
CA ILE A 39 14.82 -36.18 8.04
C ILE A 39 14.16 -36.91 9.22
N ASN A 40 12.90 -36.56 9.53
CA ASN A 40 11.99 -37.63 9.94
C ASN A 40 11.74 -38.48 8.70
N VAL A 41 12.39 -39.64 8.61
CA VAL A 41 12.10 -40.66 7.60
C VAL A 41 10.62 -41.02 7.74
N PHE A 42 9.77 -40.41 6.92
CA PHE A 42 8.40 -40.87 6.79
C PHE A 42 8.46 -42.25 6.14
N SER A 43 7.74 -43.21 6.69
CA SER A 43 7.55 -44.47 5.98
C SER A 43 6.85 -44.21 4.64
N SER A 44 7.00 -45.10 3.66
CA SER A 44 6.28 -44.96 2.39
C SER A 44 4.75 -44.86 2.59
N SER A 45 4.20 -45.53 3.60
CA SER A 45 2.79 -45.42 3.98
C SER A 45 2.43 -44.06 4.57
N GLU A 46 3.29 -43.46 5.38
CA GLU A 46 3.11 -42.12 5.94
C GLU A 46 3.17 -41.04 4.87
N ILE A 47 4.06 -41.17 3.87
CA ILE A 47 4.17 -40.20 2.75
C ILE A 47 2.88 -40.20 1.93
N VAL A 48 2.39 -41.38 1.54
CA VAL A 48 1.15 -41.51 0.77
C VAL A 48 -0.03 -40.91 1.54
N LEU A 49 -0.17 -41.28 2.82
CA LEU A 49 -1.24 -40.76 3.67
C LEU A 49 -1.11 -39.24 3.88
N PHE A 50 0.08 -38.73 4.12
CA PHE A 50 0.33 -37.30 4.28
C PHE A 50 -0.05 -36.51 3.03
N ASN A 51 0.34 -36.97 1.84
CA ASN A 51 -0.03 -36.31 0.58
C ASN A 51 -1.56 -36.25 0.38
N MET A 52 -2.30 -37.24 0.88
CA MET A 52 -3.77 -37.23 0.84
C MET A 52 -4.38 -36.21 1.81
N ILE A 53 -3.87 -36.13 3.06
CA ILE A 53 -4.50 -35.37 4.15
C ILE A 53 -3.84 -34.02 4.47
N ALA A 54 -2.76 -33.63 3.79
CA ALA A 54 -2.04 -32.38 4.05
C ALA A 54 -2.95 -31.15 4.05
N GLY A 55 -3.93 -31.10 3.13
CA GLY A 55 -4.93 -30.02 3.10
C GLY A 55 -5.79 -29.94 4.38
N VAL A 56 -6.11 -31.10 4.97
CA VAL A 56 -6.87 -31.17 6.23
C VAL A 56 -6.04 -30.65 7.39
N PHE A 57 -4.76 -31.05 7.47
CA PHE A 57 -3.85 -30.52 8.50
C PHE A 57 -3.65 -29.02 8.36
N GLN A 58 -3.54 -28.48 7.14
CA GLN A 58 -3.43 -27.05 6.91
C GLN A 58 -4.62 -26.29 7.51
N ILE A 59 -5.85 -26.76 7.24
CA ILE A 59 -7.08 -26.15 7.77
C ILE A 59 -7.13 -26.30 9.28
N LEU A 60 -6.88 -27.50 9.81
CA LEU A 60 -6.94 -27.78 11.25
C LEU A 60 -6.01 -26.85 12.05
N PHE A 61 -4.75 -26.74 11.63
CA PHE A 61 -3.78 -25.89 12.33
C PHE A 61 -4.12 -24.40 12.21
N ASN A 62 -4.69 -23.95 11.09
CA ASN A 62 -5.22 -22.59 10.97
C ASN A 62 -6.38 -22.33 11.94
N VAL A 63 -7.34 -23.27 12.06
CA VAL A 63 -8.48 -23.16 12.98
C VAL A 63 -8.00 -23.12 14.44
N LEU A 64 -7.07 -24.00 14.81
CA LEU A 64 -6.48 -24.01 16.15
C LEU A 64 -5.78 -22.67 16.45
N ALA A 65 -4.99 -22.14 15.52
CA ALA A 65 -4.37 -20.83 15.68
C ALA A 65 -5.39 -19.72 15.92
N ILE A 66 -6.49 -19.69 15.14
CA ILE A 66 -7.57 -18.69 15.30
C ILE A 66 -8.20 -18.76 16.70
N ILE A 67 -8.54 -19.96 17.18
CA ILE A 67 -9.15 -20.15 18.51
C ILE A 67 -8.22 -19.58 19.60
N HIS A 68 -6.92 -19.86 19.51
CA HIS A 68 -5.97 -19.33 20.47
C HIS A 68 -5.80 -17.81 20.36
N VAL A 69 -5.81 -17.22 19.16
CA VAL A 69 -5.79 -15.76 18.96
C VAL A 69 -7.02 -15.08 19.58
N THR A 70 -8.21 -15.67 19.43
CA THR A 70 -9.43 -15.14 20.05
C THR A 70 -9.37 -15.20 21.58
N ASN A 71 -8.70 -16.18 22.15
CA ASN A 71 -8.56 -16.29 23.61
C ASN A 71 -7.56 -15.26 24.17
N ILE A 72 -6.45 -15.00 23.47
CA ILE A 72 -5.48 -13.96 23.84
C ILE A 72 -6.15 -12.58 23.89
N THR A 73 -6.97 -12.27 22.88
CA THR A 73 -7.66 -10.98 22.79
C THR A 73 -8.76 -10.82 23.84
N ASN A 74 -9.44 -11.91 24.22
CA ASN A 74 -10.49 -11.91 25.25
C ASN A 74 -9.96 -11.97 26.70
N LYS A 75 -8.63 -11.93 26.92
CA LYS A 75 -7.99 -12.07 28.25
C LYS A 75 -8.47 -13.31 29.03
N GLN A 76 -8.92 -14.35 28.33
CA GLN A 76 -9.35 -15.59 28.96
C GLN A 76 -8.12 -16.48 29.16
N SER A 77 -7.78 -16.77 30.42
CA SER A 77 -6.69 -17.67 30.77
C SER A 77 -7.13 -19.13 30.62
N LEU A 78 -6.77 -19.78 29.51
CA LEU A 78 -6.75 -21.25 29.46
C LEU A 78 -5.33 -21.75 29.77
N PRO A 79 -5.16 -22.84 30.53
CA PRO A 79 -3.87 -23.47 30.71
C PRO A 79 -3.56 -24.32 29.47
N THR A 80 -2.98 -23.74 28.42
CA THR A 80 -2.51 -24.53 27.27
C THR A 80 -1.09 -24.17 26.86
N TYR A 81 -0.30 -25.20 26.61
CA TYR A 81 1.16 -25.18 26.45
C TYR A 81 1.61 -24.64 25.07
N ASN A 82 0.67 -24.38 24.16
CA ASN A 82 0.91 -24.03 22.76
C ASN A 82 0.25 -22.69 22.36
N ASP A 83 1.10 -21.69 22.11
CA ASP A 83 0.77 -20.36 21.57
C ASP A 83 0.29 -20.45 20.10
N PRO A 84 -0.57 -19.55 19.58
CA PRO A 84 -0.89 -19.45 18.15
C PRO A 84 0.29 -19.62 17.19
N LEU A 85 1.47 -19.10 17.53
CA LEU A 85 2.70 -19.27 16.75
C LEU A 85 3.09 -20.74 16.56
N HIS A 86 2.84 -21.59 17.56
CA HIS A 86 3.11 -23.02 17.47
C HIS A 86 2.25 -23.68 16.38
N TRP A 87 0.94 -23.43 16.40
CA TRP A 87 0.02 -24.00 15.42
C TRP A 87 0.30 -23.49 14.01
N LEU A 88 0.63 -22.19 13.87
CA LEU A 88 1.02 -21.64 12.58
C LEU A 88 2.36 -22.19 12.08
N SER A 89 3.32 -22.48 12.97
CA SER A 89 4.55 -23.19 12.61
C SER A 89 4.28 -24.60 12.09
N CYS A 90 3.34 -25.33 12.73
CA CYS A 90 2.88 -26.64 12.24
C CYS A 90 2.26 -26.50 10.83
N ALA A 91 1.42 -25.49 10.61
CA ALA A 91 0.81 -25.21 9.32
C ALA A 91 1.86 -24.86 8.23
N GLN A 92 2.91 -24.11 8.57
CA GLN A 92 4.04 -23.86 7.66
C GLN A 92 4.81 -25.13 7.33
N ARG A 93 5.02 -25.99 8.33
CA ARG A 93 5.69 -27.28 8.15
C ARG A 93 4.92 -28.19 7.19
N VAL A 94 3.60 -28.26 7.31
CA VAL A 94 2.72 -29.02 6.38
C VAL A 94 2.92 -28.54 4.94
N TYR A 95 2.78 -27.24 4.70
CA TYR A 95 2.96 -26.68 3.36
C TYR A 95 4.36 -26.94 2.79
N ARG A 96 5.42 -26.73 3.60
CA ARG A 96 6.80 -26.97 3.18
C ARG A 96 7.04 -28.43 2.81
N LEU A 97 6.62 -29.38 3.64
CA LEU A 97 6.83 -30.81 3.37
C LEU A 97 6.06 -31.27 2.14
N TYR A 98 4.81 -30.81 1.98
CA TYR A 98 4.02 -31.16 0.80
C TYR A 98 4.66 -30.62 -0.49
N THR A 99 5.07 -29.36 -0.50
CA THR A 99 5.67 -28.72 -1.69
C THR A 99 7.06 -29.26 -2.07
N GLN A 100 7.81 -29.81 -1.11
CA GLN A 100 9.09 -30.49 -1.36
C GLN A 100 8.92 -31.88 -1.96
N GLN A 101 7.83 -32.57 -1.64
CA GLN A 101 7.65 -34.00 -1.97
C GLN A 101 6.66 -34.25 -3.11
N SER A 102 5.74 -33.31 -3.36
CA SER A 102 4.69 -33.45 -4.37
C SER A 102 4.94 -32.59 -5.61
N PRO A 103 4.46 -33.00 -6.79
CA PRO A 103 4.55 -32.19 -8.00
C PRO A 103 3.98 -30.77 -7.81
N PRO A 104 4.56 -29.75 -8.47
CA PRO A 104 4.17 -28.35 -8.27
C PRO A 104 2.72 -28.05 -8.71
N ASN A 105 2.16 -28.88 -9.58
CA ASN A 105 0.84 -28.64 -10.18
C ASN A 105 -0.30 -29.41 -9.49
N THR A 106 0.01 -30.33 -8.57
CA THR A 106 -0.99 -31.18 -7.90
C THR A 106 -1.19 -30.78 -6.44
N GLY A 107 -2.43 -30.89 -5.96
CA GLY A 107 -2.81 -30.57 -4.58
C GLY A 107 -3.30 -31.81 -3.82
N PRO A 108 -3.47 -31.70 -2.50
CA PRO A 108 -3.88 -32.81 -1.65
C PRO A 108 -5.25 -33.36 -2.07
N GLU A 109 -5.37 -34.68 -2.20
CA GLU A 109 -6.54 -35.34 -2.80
C GLU A 109 -7.82 -35.20 -1.95
N PHE A 110 -7.71 -35.28 -0.61
CA PHE A 110 -8.88 -35.32 0.27
C PHE A 110 -9.52 -33.95 0.52
N LEU A 111 -8.83 -32.87 0.15
CA LEU A 111 -9.32 -31.50 0.34
C LEU A 111 -10.64 -31.29 -0.41
N ASP A 112 -10.73 -31.81 -1.64
CA ASP A 112 -11.94 -31.77 -2.45
C ASP A 112 -13.12 -32.49 -1.78
N THR A 113 -12.90 -33.60 -1.07
CA THR A 113 -13.97 -34.41 -0.45
C THR A 113 -14.67 -33.67 0.70
N LEU A 114 -13.91 -32.98 1.55
CA LEU A 114 -14.46 -32.14 2.64
C LEU A 114 -15.33 -31.00 2.10
N LEU A 115 -14.95 -30.46 0.94
CA LEU A 115 -15.63 -29.33 0.31
C LEU A 115 -16.76 -29.76 -0.64
N ARG A 116 -16.68 -30.97 -1.21
CA ARG A 116 -17.67 -31.58 -2.12
C ARG A 116 -18.92 -32.09 -1.40
N SER A 117 -18.97 -32.04 -0.06
CA SER A 117 -20.15 -32.45 0.73
C SER A 117 -21.46 -31.71 0.40
N LYS A 118 -21.43 -30.70 -0.50
CA LYS A 118 -22.64 -30.10 -1.10
C LYS A 118 -22.67 -29.93 -2.63
N SER A 119 -21.82 -30.58 -3.44
CA SER A 119 -22.03 -30.52 -4.90
C SER A 119 -21.48 -31.70 -5.70
N ASN A 120 -22.41 -32.47 -6.25
CA ASN A 120 -22.17 -33.32 -7.40
C ASN A 120 -21.91 -32.42 -8.62
N ARG A 121 -20.64 -32.08 -8.97
CA ARG A 121 -20.20 -31.62 -10.33
C ARG A 121 -18.75 -31.07 -10.48
N ILE A 122 -17.77 -31.43 -9.64
CA ILE A 122 -16.37 -30.99 -9.89
C ILE A 122 -15.74 -31.65 -11.15
N ASN A 123 -16.36 -32.70 -11.71
CA ASN A 123 -15.81 -33.46 -12.85
C ASN A 123 -15.82 -32.69 -14.20
N GLU A 124 -16.36 -31.48 -14.30
CA GLU A 124 -16.38 -30.71 -15.56
C GLU A 124 -15.16 -29.79 -15.75
N PHE A 125 -14.33 -29.57 -14.72
CA PHE A 125 -13.14 -28.70 -14.85
C PHE A 125 -12.01 -29.30 -15.71
N GLN A 126 -12.00 -30.63 -15.89
CA GLN A 126 -11.02 -31.28 -16.78
C GLN A 126 -11.41 -31.21 -18.27
N LYS A 127 -12.65 -30.83 -18.63
CA LYS A 127 -13.13 -30.85 -20.02
C LYS A 127 -13.26 -29.49 -20.69
N SER A 128 -13.36 -28.38 -19.95
CA SER A 128 -13.32 -27.03 -20.55
C SER A 128 -11.89 -26.52 -20.59
N GLY A 129 -11.26 -26.53 -21.78
CA GLY A 129 -9.88 -26.11 -22.03
C GLY A 129 -9.57 -24.62 -21.80
N SER A 130 -9.82 -24.11 -20.60
CA SER A 130 -9.33 -22.81 -20.11
C SER A 130 -8.36 -23.05 -18.97
N LEU A 131 -7.13 -23.44 -19.32
CA LEU A 131 -6.05 -23.65 -18.37
C LEU A 131 -5.68 -22.32 -17.68
N ASN A 132 -5.51 -22.34 -16.36
CA ASN A 132 -4.80 -21.28 -15.65
C ASN A 132 -3.38 -21.17 -16.22
N LYS A 133 -2.83 -19.95 -16.39
CA LYS A 133 -1.47 -19.71 -16.92
C LYS A 133 -0.35 -20.53 -16.25
N GLN A 134 -0.60 -21.06 -15.06
CA GLN A 134 0.33 -21.83 -14.23
C GLN A 134 0.06 -23.36 -14.21
N ASN A 135 -0.95 -23.87 -14.92
CA ASN A 135 -1.32 -25.30 -14.98
C ASN A 135 -1.56 -25.99 -13.61
N LEU A 136 -2.00 -25.24 -12.59
CA LEU A 136 -2.29 -25.76 -11.24
C LEU A 136 -3.67 -26.45 -11.18
N SER A 137 -3.76 -27.58 -10.47
CA SER A 137 -5.02 -28.26 -10.19
C SER A 137 -5.91 -27.45 -9.22
N ALA A 138 -7.22 -27.73 -9.22
CA ALA A 138 -8.15 -27.12 -8.27
C ALA A 138 -7.71 -27.36 -6.81
N CYS A 139 -7.45 -28.61 -6.43
CA CYS A 139 -6.93 -28.96 -5.10
C CYS A 139 -5.66 -28.17 -4.74
N ARG A 140 -4.78 -27.94 -5.72
CA ARG A 140 -3.54 -27.18 -5.49
C ARG A 140 -3.85 -25.73 -5.18
N LEU A 141 -4.72 -25.09 -5.97
CA LEU A 141 -5.15 -23.71 -5.71
C LEU A 141 -5.82 -23.54 -4.34
N MET A 142 -6.62 -24.52 -3.92
CA MET A 142 -7.21 -24.53 -2.59
C MET A 142 -6.17 -24.66 -1.49
N PHE A 143 -5.16 -25.51 -1.69
CA PHE A 143 -4.04 -25.62 -0.76
C PHE A 143 -3.22 -24.33 -0.67
N GLU A 144 -2.95 -23.68 -1.81
CA GLU A 144 -2.28 -22.36 -1.85
C GLU A 144 -3.11 -21.28 -1.13
N HIS A 145 -4.44 -21.34 -1.23
CA HIS A 145 -5.34 -20.45 -0.51
C HIS A 145 -5.28 -20.65 1.00
N GLU A 146 -5.39 -21.89 1.48
CA GLU A 146 -5.30 -22.20 2.92
C GLU A 146 -3.93 -21.84 3.51
N TYR A 147 -2.86 -22.04 2.75
CA TYR A 147 -1.54 -21.57 3.18
C TYR A 147 -1.42 -20.05 3.17
N THR A 148 -2.07 -19.35 2.23
CA THR A 148 -2.13 -17.88 2.25
C THR A 148 -2.83 -17.36 3.51
N LYS A 149 -3.87 -18.05 4.00
CA LYS A 149 -4.47 -17.76 5.31
C LYS A 149 -3.48 -17.96 6.45
N THR A 150 -2.65 -19.00 6.42
CA THR A 150 -1.59 -19.21 7.43
C THR A 150 -0.62 -18.03 7.49
N ILE A 151 -0.15 -17.55 6.33
CA ILE A 151 0.72 -16.38 6.24
C ILE A 151 0.03 -15.12 6.78
N PHE A 152 -1.24 -14.93 6.46
CA PHE A 152 -2.02 -13.81 6.98
C PHE A 152 -2.18 -13.86 8.51
N LEU A 153 -2.51 -15.03 9.06
CA LEU A 153 -2.61 -15.23 10.51
C LEU A 153 -1.26 -15.00 11.20
N LEU A 154 -0.14 -15.38 10.59
CA LEU A 154 1.20 -15.06 11.10
C LEU A 154 1.41 -13.55 11.18
N ALA A 155 1.02 -12.79 10.15
CA ALA A 155 1.10 -11.33 10.20
C ALA A 155 0.34 -10.76 11.40
N GLN A 156 -0.90 -11.23 11.61
CA GLN A 156 -1.75 -10.80 12.73
C GLN A 156 -1.14 -11.15 14.09
N VAL A 157 -0.66 -12.37 14.27
CA VAL A 157 -0.06 -12.81 15.54
C VAL A 157 1.22 -12.01 15.85
N TYR A 158 2.08 -11.79 14.85
CA TYR A 158 3.27 -10.96 15.04
C TYR A 158 2.93 -9.51 15.36
N GLN A 159 1.85 -8.97 14.79
CA GLN A 159 1.35 -7.65 15.16
C GLN A 159 0.92 -7.60 16.63
N LEU A 160 0.16 -8.60 17.10
CA LEU A 160 -0.32 -8.69 18.49
C LEU A 160 0.83 -8.80 19.51
N ILE A 161 1.91 -9.48 19.15
CA ILE A 161 3.09 -9.67 19.99
C ILE A 161 4.07 -8.46 19.88
N GLY A 162 3.74 -7.44 19.08
CA GLY A 162 4.54 -6.22 18.92
C GLY A 162 5.74 -6.37 17.97
N LYS A 163 5.83 -7.47 17.22
CA LYS A 163 6.87 -7.75 16.23
C LYS A 163 6.49 -7.18 14.85
N GLN A 164 6.58 -5.86 14.73
CA GLN A 164 6.09 -5.11 13.55
C GLN A 164 6.81 -5.48 12.24
N VAL A 165 8.13 -5.71 12.28
CA VAL A 165 8.91 -6.07 11.07
C VAL A 165 8.45 -7.41 10.50
N GLN A 166 8.28 -8.41 11.36
CA GLN A 166 7.76 -9.72 10.95
C GLN A 166 6.33 -9.61 10.43
N SER A 167 5.46 -8.85 11.13
CA SER A 167 4.10 -8.56 10.69
C SER A 167 4.07 -8.01 9.26
N ALA A 168 4.86 -6.97 8.98
CA ALA A 168 4.93 -6.35 7.66
C ALA A 168 5.46 -7.30 6.56
N ASN A 169 6.46 -8.13 6.86
CA ASN A 169 6.97 -9.14 5.94
C ASN A 169 5.89 -10.17 5.57
N TYR A 170 5.12 -10.65 6.57
CA TYR A 170 4.00 -11.57 6.31
C TYR A 170 2.83 -10.89 5.60
N CYS A 171 2.55 -9.60 5.85
CA CYS A 171 1.59 -8.81 5.06
C CYS A 171 2.00 -8.72 3.59
N GLN A 172 3.26 -8.37 3.31
CA GLN A 172 3.80 -8.34 1.94
C GLN A 172 3.66 -9.71 1.27
N LEU A 173 4.06 -10.78 1.95
CA LEU A 173 3.98 -12.13 1.40
C LEU A 173 2.52 -12.56 1.15
N THR A 174 1.59 -12.16 2.03
CA THR A 174 0.15 -12.41 1.84
C THR A 174 -0.34 -11.74 0.55
N LEU A 175 -0.03 -10.45 0.36
CA LEU A 175 -0.43 -9.68 -0.82
C LEU A 175 0.18 -10.25 -2.11
N LEU A 176 1.46 -10.62 -2.10
CA LEU A 176 2.12 -11.29 -3.22
C LEU A 176 1.41 -12.61 -3.59
N ARG A 177 1.08 -13.43 -2.59
CA ARG A 177 0.37 -14.70 -2.80
C ARG A 177 -1.05 -14.48 -3.32
N GLN A 178 -1.74 -13.45 -2.85
CA GLN A 178 -3.06 -13.08 -3.35
C GLN A 178 -3.02 -12.69 -4.83
N LEU A 179 -2.00 -11.98 -5.30
CA LEU A 179 -1.83 -11.72 -6.74
C LEU A 179 -1.48 -12.98 -7.52
N THR A 180 -0.61 -13.82 -6.96
CA THR A 180 -0.12 -15.04 -7.61
C THR A 180 -1.23 -16.07 -7.82
N PHE A 181 -2.09 -16.27 -6.81
CA PHE A 181 -3.08 -17.36 -6.80
C PHE A 181 -4.53 -16.88 -6.79
N GLY A 182 -4.82 -15.68 -6.30
CA GLY A 182 -6.18 -15.23 -5.99
C GLY A 182 -7.13 -15.17 -7.20
N LYS A 183 -6.66 -14.68 -8.36
CA LYS A 183 -7.47 -14.68 -9.59
C LYS A 183 -7.83 -16.11 -10.04
N SER A 184 -6.86 -17.03 -9.98
CA SER A 184 -7.03 -18.44 -10.34
C SER A 184 -7.96 -19.17 -9.37
N VAL A 185 -7.84 -18.89 -8.07
CA VAL A 185 -8.72 -19.40 -7.01
C VAL A 185 -10.16 -18.92 -7.22
N LYS A 186 -10.35 -17.62 -7.52
CA LYS A 186 -11.67 -17.05 -7.85
C LYS A 186 -12.30 -17.73 -9.07
N LYS A 187 -11.54 -17.98 -10.13
CA LYS A 187 -12.02 -18.70 -11.32
C LYS A 187 -12.37 -20.16 -11.02
N ALA A 188 -11.55 -20.85 -10.23
CA ALA A 188 -11.80 -22.23 -9.82
C ALA A 188 -13.09 -22.37 -9.01
N VAL A 189 -13.42 -21.37 -8.18
CA VAL A 189 -14.59 -21.42 -7.29
C VAL A 189 -15.85 -20.76 -7.86
N ASN A 190 -15.74 -19.78 -8.76
CA ASN A 190 -16.93 -19.13 -9.36
C ASN A 190 -17.59 -19.93 -10.50
N ASN A 191 -17.07 -21.11 -10.84
CA ASN A 191 -17.82 -22.09 -11.63
C ASN A 191 -18.93 -22.69 -10.74
N PRO A 192 -20.19 -22.73 -11.17
CA PRO A 192 -21.35 -22.16 -10.48
C PRO A 192 -21.47 -22.54 -8.98
N PHE A 193 -20.76 -21.83 -8.11
CA PHE A 193 -21.03 -21.79 -6.68
C PHE A 193 -21.42 -20.37 -6.30
N ARG A 194 -22.72 -20.13 -6.15
CA ARG A 194 -23.20 -18.96 -5.42
C ARG A 194 -22.95 -19.20 -3.95
N LEU A 195 -21.82 -18.71 -3.45
CA LEU A 195 -21.58 -18.57 -2.02
C LEU A 195 -21.66 -17.08 -1.68
N GLN A 196 -22.61 -16.74 -0.82
CA GLN A 196 -22.89 -15.37 -0.41
C GLN A 196 -21.64 -14.75 0.21
N ASN A 197 -21.23 -13.62 -0.38
CA ASN A 197 -20.12 -12.78 0.08
C ASN A 197 -20.44 -12.20 1.46
N ASN A 198 -19.86 -12.80 2.50
CA ASN A 198 -19.70 -12.12 3.78
C ASN A 198 -18.34 -11.45 3.80
N ILE A 199 -18.38 -10.15 3.57
CA ILE A 199 -17.28 -9.19 3.55
C ILE A 199 -16.42 -9.35 4.82
N ILE A 200 -15.15 -9.71 4.66
CA ILE A 200 -14.09 -9.38 5.62
C ILE A 200 -13.61 -8.00 5.19
N ARG A 201 -13.95 -6.96 5.95
CA ARG A 201 -13.31 -5.65 5.76
C ARG A 201 -11.90 -5.76 6.33
N ILE A 202 -10.87 -5.47 5.54
CA ILE A 202 -9.66 -4.90 6.15
C ILE A 202 -10.04 -3.52 6.62
N LYS A 203 -10.39 -3.43 7.89
CA LYS A 203 -10.00 -2.26 8.66
C LYS A 203 -8.60 -2.58 9.19
N SER A 204 -7.78 -1.55 9.31
CA SER A 204 -6.49 -1.60 10.01
C SER A 204 -6.56 -2.47 11.27
N ALA A 205 -5.41 -3.00 11.70
CA ALA A 205 -5.24 -3.93 12.82
C ALA A 205 -5.77 -3.46 14.21
N HIS A 206 -6.56 -2.38 14.26
CA HIS A 206 -7.13 -1.77 15.46
C HIS A 206 -8.61 -2.04 15.71
N SER A 207 -9.33 -2.86 14.93
CA SER A 207 -10.75 -3.15 15.24
C SER A 207 -11.16 -4.60 15.03
N LEU A 208 -10.67 -5.49 15.92
CA LEU A 208 -11.25 -6.82 16.14
C LEU A 208 -12.66 -6.78 16.79
N ARG A 209 -13.16 -5.61 17.22
CA ARG A 209 -14.52 -5.46 17.77
C ARG A 209 -15.64 -5.88 16.80
N ASP A 210 -15.37 -5.89 15.50
CA ASP A 210 -16.36 -6.32 14.50
C ASP A 210 -16.50 -7.87 14.41
N LEU A 211 -15.57 -8.64 14.99
CA LEU A 211 -15.72 -10.10 15.19
C LEU A 211 -16.63 -10.42 16.39
N GLU A 212 -16.71 -9.53 17.38
CA GLU A 212 -17.53 -9.68 18.59
C GLU A 212 -19.04 -9.52 18.30
N ASN A 213 -19.41 -8.71 17.29
CA ASN A 213 -20.82 -8.39 17.02
C ASN A 213 -21.57 -9.41 16.15
N ARG A 214 -20.90 -10.42 15.60
CA ARG A 214 -21.60 -11.56 15.00
C ARG A 214 -21.86 -12.58 16.10
N LYS A 215 -23.01 -12.44 16.77
CA LYS A 215 -23.61 -13.53 17.54
C LYS A 215 -23.45 -14.82 16.73
N PHE A 216 -22.82 -15.83 17.35
CA PHE A 216 -22.83 -17.22 16.91
C PHE A 216 -24.30 -17.65 16.75
N SER A 217 -24.89 -17.33 15.60
CA SER A 217 -26.19 -17.84 15.22
C SER A 217 -25.94 -19.20 14.62
N GLU A 218 -26.53 -20.22 15.24
CA GLU A 218 -26.49 -21.63 14.87
C GLU A 218 -26.72 -21.80 13.36
N ARG A 219 -25.64 -21.92 12.58
CA ARG A 219 -25.63 -22.34 11.17
C ARG A 219 -24.18 -22.49 10.66
N HIS A 220 -23.63 -23.69 10.87
CA HIS A 220 -22.57 -24.38 10.12
C HIS A 220 -21.21 -23.67 9.84
N PRO A 221 -20.08 -24.40 9.90
CA PRO A 221 -18.73 -23.83 9.83
C PRO A 221 -18.34 -23.47 8.39
N TYR A 222 -18.84 -22.35 7.88
CA TYR A 222 -18.45 -21.80 6.59
C TYR A 222 -17.17 -20.96 6.74
N TYR A 223 -16.00 -21.60 6.82
CA TYR A 223 -14.66 -20.96 6.73
C TYR A 223 -14.29 -20.61 5.28
N LEU A 224 -15.20 -19.89 4.65
CA LEU A 224 -15.35 -19.91 3.20
C LEU A 224 -14.38 -18.98 2.48
N LEU A 225 -13.87 -19.48 1.36
CA LEU A 225 -12.90 -18.88 0.46
C LEU A 225 -13.15 -17.39 0.17
N GLN A 226 -12.31 -16.48 0.69
CA GLN A 226 -12.38 -15.08 0.32
C GLN A 226 -11.90 -14.90 -1.12
N SER A 227 -12.76 -14.40 -2.00
CA SER A 227 -12.42 -14.12 -3.39
C SER A 227 -11.48 -12.92 -3.47
N PHE A 228 -10.52 -12.94 -4.38
CA PHE A 228 -9.67 -11.79 -4.67
C PHE A 228 -10.52 -10.55 -5.06
N ASP A 229 -10.42 -9.50 -4.25
CA ASP A 229 -10.97 -8.17 -4.49
C ASP A 229 -9.82 -7.17 -4.72
N PRO A 230 -9.70 -6.60 -5.94
CA PRO A 230 -8.67 -5.62 -6.27
C PRO A 230 -8.66 -4.37 -5.38
N ILE A 231 -9.85 -3.89 -4.95
CA ILE A 231 -9.97 -2.67 -4.14
C ILE A 231 -9.49 -2.93 -2.72
N GLU A 232 -9.90 -4.07 -2.17
CA GLU A 232 -9.46 -4.56 -0.88
C GLU A 232 -7.94 -4.78 -0.86
N TRP A 233 -7.39 -5.42 -1.91
CA TRP A 233 -5.96 -5.64 -2.07
C TRP A 233 -5.19 -4.31 -2.11
N ALA A 234 -5.66 -3.34 -2.88
CA ALA A 234 -5.04 -2.03 -3.00
C ALA A 234 -5.06 -1.26 -1.66
N THR A 235 -6.16 -1.33 -0.92
CA THR A 235 -6.28 -0.72 0.41
C THR A 235 -5.26 -1.30 1.40
N ASN A 236 -5.01 -2.60 1.32
CA ASN A 236 -3.99 -3.27 2.14
C ASN A 236 -2.58 -2.88 1.73
N ALA A 237 -2.32 -2.78 0.43
CA ALA A 237 -1.03 -2.32 -0.09
C ALA A 237 -0.74 -0.89 0.35
N VAL A 238 -1.74 0.00 0.36
CA VAL A 238 -1.61 1.37 0.91
C VAL A 238 -1.31 1.33 2.41
N THR A 239 -2.04 0.52 3.19
CA THR A 239 -1.79 0.38 4.64
C THR A 239 -0.37 -0.13 4.93
N LEU A 240 0.11 -1.06 4.12
CA LEU A 240 1.48 -1.57 4.20
C LEU A 240 2.51 -0.49 3.81
N SER A 241 2.18 0.37 2.84
CA SER A 241 3.00 1.53 2.47
C SER A 241 3.14 2.54 3.60
N ASP A 242 2.11 2.73 4.44
CA ASP A 242 2.19 3.63 5.60
C ASP A 242 3.21 3.14 6.63
N TYR A 243 3.23 1.82 6.88
CA TYR A 243 4.26 1.21 7.72
C TYR A 243 5.65 1.42 7.12
N PHE A 244 5.85 1.09 5.84
CA PHE A 244 7.15 1.27 5.20
C PHE A 244 7.59 2.73 5.18
N SER A 245 6.66 3.67 4.97
CA SER A 245 6.94 5.10 5.02
C SER A 245 7.53 5.48 6.37
N SER A 246 6.95 5.00 7.48
CA SER A 246 7.46 5.29 8.83
C SER A 246 8.88 4.77 9.06
N VAL A 247 9.20 3.59 8.53
CA VAL A 247 10.53 2.95 8.67
C VAL A 247 11.56 3.60 7.73
N GLU A 248 11.17 3.84 6.49
CA GLU A 248 12.01 4.41 5.43
C GLU A 248 12.28 5.90 5.61
N ASN A 249 11.44 6.60 6.37
CA ASN A 249 11.59 8.02 6.69
C ASN A 249 12.98 8.33 7.29
N GLN A 250 13.51 7.44 8.13
CA GLN A 250 14.83 7.60 8.75
C GLN A 250 15.99 7.51 7.74
N ASN A 251 15.83 6.69 6.71
CA ASN A 251 16.86 6.43 5.70
C ASN A 251 16.70 7.29 4.44
N ASN A 252 15.67 8.16 4.38
CA ASN A 252 15.39 9.03 3.24
C ASN A 252 15.30 8.27 1.90
N CYS A 253 14.76 7.05 1.91
CA CYS A 253 14.64 6.22 0.71
C CYS A 253 13.33 5.43 0.74
N TYR A 254 12.32 5.92 0.03
CA TYR A 254 10.95 5.39 0.07
C TYR A 254 10.70 4.25 -0.93
N TYR A 255 11.61 3.28 -1.02
CA TYR A 255 11.55 2.23 -2.05
C TYR A 255 10.30 1.35 -1.90
N LYS A 256 10.11 0.72 -0.74
CA LYS A 256 8.99 -0.18 -0.47
C LYS A 256 7.68 0.57 -0.42
N THR A 257 7.71 1.82 0.07
CA THR A 257 6.54 2.71 0.07
C THR A 257 6.04 2.97 -1.35
N PHE A 258 6.92 3.42 -2.25
CA PHE A 258 6.56 3.66 -3.65
C PHE A 258 6.12 2.38 -4.37
N GLU A 259 6.81 1.27 -4.14
CA GLU A 259 6.47 0.00 -4.78
C GLU A 259 5.08 -0.51 -4.36
N CYS A 260 4.71 -0.37 -3.08
CA CYS A 260 3.35 -0.66 -2.60
C CYS A 260 2.30 0.24 -3.25
N LEU A 261 2.53 1.55 -3.28
CA LEU A 261 1.57 2.51 -3.83
C LEU A 261 1.38 2.32 -5.35
N LEU A 262 2.47 2.14 -6.11
CA LEU A 262 2.38 1.92 -7.55
C LEU A 262 1.79 0.55 -7.90
N SER A 263 2.04 -0.47 -7.08
CA SER A 263 1.38 -1.77 -7.23
C SER A 263 -0.13 -1.66 -6.96
N ALA A 264 -0.53 -0.86 -5.98
CA ALA A 264 -1.94 -0.56 -5.72
C ALA A 264 -2.60 0.13 -6.93
N VAL A 265 -1.94 1.14 -7.54
CA VAL A 265 -2.41 1.76 -8.78
C VAL A 265 -2.57 0.71 -9.88
N HIS A 266 -1.55 -0.14 -10.09
CA HIS A 266 -1.57 -1.18 -11.12
C HIS A 266 -2.78 -2.09 -11.01
N VAL A 267 -3.01 -2.64 -9.82
CA VAL A 267 -4.08 -3.61 -9.57
C VAL A 267 -5.46 -2.98 -9.74
N VAL A 268 -5.64 -1.73 -9.34
CA VAL A 268 -6.92 -1.02 -9.48
C VAL A 268 -7.19 -0.60 -10.93
N GLU A 269 -6.17 -0.13 -11.67
CA GLU A 269 -6.32 0.18 -13.09
C GLU A 269 -6.57 -1.09 -13.91
N GLU A 270 -5.92 -2.21 -13.61
CA GLU A 270 -6.24 -3.49 -14.25
C GLU A 270 -7.71 -3.88 -14.01
N ALA A 271 -8.20 -3.72 -12.78
CA ALA A 271 -9.60 -3.98 -12.44
C ALA A 271 -10.59 -3.03 -13.12
N ARG A 272 -10.18 -1.79 -13.41
CA ARG A 272 -10.95 -0.84 -14.22
C ARG A 272 -11.20 -1.39 -15.63
N PHE A 273 -10.16 -1.92 -16.27
CA PHE A 273 -10.27 -2.51 -17.62
C PHE A 273 -11.11 -3.80 -17.63
N GLU A 274 -11.12 -4.55 -16.54
CA GLU A 274 -11.96 -5.75 -16.40
C GLU A 274 -13.47 -5.42 -16.25
N GLY A 275 -13.84 -4.19 -15.90
CA GLY A 275 -15.24 -3.72 -15.86
C GLY A 275 -16.12 -4.31 -14.75
N ASN A 276 -15.53 -5.05 -13.81
CA ASN A 276 -16.27 -5.80 -12.77
C ASN A 276 -16.63 -4.96 -11.52
N ILE A 277 -16.10 -3.74 -11.42
CA ILE A 277 -16.19 -2.89 -10.21
C ILE A 277 -16.80 -1.54 -10.62
N PRO A 278 -17.72 -0.95 -9.81
CA PRO A 278 -18.29 0.36 -10.11
C PRO A 278 -17.20 1.44 -10.31
N SER A 279 -17.31 2.24 -11.38
CA SER A 279 -16.32 3.30 -11.69
C SER A 279 -16.07 4.23 -10.50
N SER A 280 -17.13 4.65 -9.80
CA SER A 280 -16.99 5.55 -8.65
C SER A 280 -16.11 4.98 -7.53
N GLN A 281 -16.13 3.67 -7.31
CA GLN A 281 -15.31 3.00 -6.31
C GLN A 281 -13.85 2.91 -6.76
N VAL A 282 -13.62 2.62 -8.04
CA VAL A 282 -12.30 2.62 -8.67
C VAL A 282 -11.68 4.02 -8.62
N ASP A 283 -12.44 5.04 -9.01
CA ASP A 283 -12.01 6.44 -9.06
C ASP A 283 -11.65 6.98 -7.67
N ASN A 284 -12.49 6.69 -6.66
CA ASN A 284 -12.20 7.04 -5.26
C ASN A 284 -10.89 6.38 -4.78
N THR A 285 -10.75 5.08 -5.02
CA THR A 285 -9.58 4.31 -4.57
C THR A 285 -8.30 4.83 -5.21
N LEU A 286 -8.30 5.08 -6.52
CA LEU A 286 -7.15 5.66 -7.22
C LEU A 286 -6.82 7.07 -6.73
N ALA A 287 -7.83 7.93 -6.55
CA ALA A 287 -7.62 9.28 -6.04
C ALA A 287 -6.95 9.27 -4.65
N ASN A 288 -7.32 8.31 -3.77
CA ASN A 288 -6.66 8.12 -2.48
C ASN A 288 -5.21 7.67 -2.61
N ILE A 289 -4.92 6.73 -3.52
CA ILE A 289 -3.55 6.28 -3.76
C ILE A 289 -2.69 7.43 -4.29
N TYR A 290 -3.21 8.23 -5.24
CA TYR A 290 -2.51 9.40 -5.77
C TYR A 290 -2.25 10.47 -4.69
N ARG A 291 -3.18 10.70 -3.75
CA ARG A 291 -2.93 11.57 -2.59
C ARG A 291 -1.77 11.09 -1.72
N ASN A 292 -1.67 9.78 -1.48
CA ASN A 292 -0.55 9.21 -0.74
C ASN A 292 0.78 9.37 -1.48
N LEU A 293 0.79 9.16 -2.81
CA LEU A 293 1.98 9.43 -3.65
C LEU A 293 2.40 10.90 -3.59
N VAL A 294 1.45 11.84 -3.64
CA VAL A 294 1.72 13.29 -3.47
C VAL A 294 2.35 13.57 -2.12
N LYS A 295 1.80 13.04 -1.03
CA LYS A 295 2.30 13.23 0.34
C LYS A 295 3.76 12.79 0.48
N ILE A 296 4.09 11.58 0.02
CA ILE A 296 5.47 11.05 0.09
C ILE A 296 6.41 11.84 -0.82
N SER A 297 5.97 12.21 -2.03
CA SER A 297 6.78 12.98 -2.96
C SER A 297 7.05 14.40 -2.46
N LEU A 298 6.07 15.04 -1.79
CA LEU A 298 6.25 16.33 -1.14
C LEU A 298 7.23 16.26 0.03
N ASP A 299 7.20 15.19 0.83
CA ASP A 299 8.17 14.97 1.90
C ASP A 299 9.59 14.83 1.35
N LEU A 300 9.77 14.06 0.26
CA LEU A 300 11.05 13.96 -0.44
C LEU A 300 11.56 15.32 -0.92
N LEU A 301 10.70 16.09 -1.59
CA LEU A 301 11.06 17.41 -2.09
C LEU A 301 11.40 18.38 -0.94
N GLU A 302 10.64 18.34 0.15
CA GLU A 302 10.89 19.16 1.34
C GLU A 302 12.23 18.82 2.00
N LYS A 303 12.54 17.54 2.18
CA LYS A 303 13.85 17.09 2.66
C LYS A 303 14.99 17.54 1.74
N GLY A 304 14.78 17.43 0.43
CA GLY A 304 15.73 17.91 -0.57
C GLY A 304 15.99 19.41 -0.44
N THR A 305 14.95 20.24 -0.23
CA THR A 305 15.14 21.69 -0.05
C THR A 305 16.02 22.02 1.16
N LYS A 306 15.88 21.28 2.26
CA LYS A 306 16.69 21.46 3.48
C LYS A 306 18.15 21.07 3.24
N GLN A 307 18.38 19.97 2.53
CA GLN A 307 19.74 19.52 2.18
C GLN A 307 20.42 20.47 1.19
N TYR A 308 19.69 20.91 0.16
CA TYR A 308 20.20 21.81 -0.87
C TYR A 308 20.57 23.18 -0.32
N GLY A 309 19.82 23.70 0.65
CA GLY A 309 20.14 24.95 1.35
C GLY A 309 21.47 24.87 2.12
N ASN A 310 21.71 23.77 2.85
CA ASN A 310 22.95 23.58 3.62
C ASN A 310 24.19 23.43 2.72
N LEU A 311 24.04 22.77 1.56
CA LEU A 311 25.13 22.63 0.57
C LEU A 311 25.52 23.94 -0.10
N ALA A 312 24.64 24.95 -0.11
CA ALA A 312 24.95 26.27 -0.65
C ALA A 312 25.80 27.12 0.32
N ASP A 313 25.73 26.84 1.63
CA ASP A 313 26.52 27.51 2.67
C ASP A 313 27.88 26.82 2.91
N GLU A 314 28.01 25.52 2.64
CA GLU A 314 29.28 24.78 2.74
C GLU A 314 29.92 24.56 1.37
N ARG A 315 30.58 25.61 0.82
CA ARG A 315 31.69 25.34 -0.10
C ARG A 315 32.86 24.79 0.72
N ILE A 316 33.12 23.49 0.57
CA ILE A 316 34.43 22.77 0.67
C ILE A 316 34.35 21.50 1.56
N THR A 317 34.86 20.40 0.97
CA THR A 317 35.32 19.10 1.52
C THR A 317 34.29 18.06 1.95
N ASN A 318 34.07 17.09 1.04
CA ASN A 318 34.26 15.62 1.24
C ASN A 318 33.27 14.80 0.40
N THR A 319 33.35 14.93 -0.92
CA THR A 319 32.74 14.00 -1.86
C THR A 319 33.61 12.76 -1.98
N ASP A 320 33.53 11.84 -1.02
CA ASP A 320 34.08 10.48 -1.19
C ASP A 320 33.39 9.41 -0.32
N SER A 321 32.61 9.77 0.71
CA SER A 321 31.93 8.77 1.56
C SER A 321 30.51 8.36 1.10
N GLU A 322 29.80 9.22 0.35
CA GLU A 322 28.45 8.89 -0.10
C GLU A 322 28.47 7.90 -1.28
N PHE A 323 29.51 7.95 -2.13
CA PHE A 323 29.61 7.17 -3.38
C PHE A 323 29.67 5.65 -3.16
N GLU A 324 30.26 5.19 -2.05
CA GLU A 324 30.37 3.76 -1.72
C GLU A 324 29.01 3.14 -1.31
N LYS A 325 28.08 3.94 -0.77
CA LYS A 325 26.71 3.48 -0.44
C LYS A 325 25.81 3.32 -1.69
N TYR A 326 26.21 3.87 -2.84
CA TYR A 326 25.44 3.78 -4.09
C TYR A 326 25.54 2.40 -4.75
N GLN A 327 26.63 1.65 -4.52
CA GLN A 327 26.82 0.34 -5.15
C GLN A 327 26.07 -0.79 -4.43
N GLU A 328 25.83 -0.70 -3.12
CA GLU A 328 25.06 -1.73 -2.40
C GLU A 328 23.57 -1.77 -2.79
N LEU A 329 23.00 -0.64 -3.24
CA LEU A 329 21.60 -0.57 -3.70
C LEU A 329 21.41 -0.95 -5.18
N GLN A 330 22.48 -1.02 -5.98
CA GLN A 330 22.41 -1.51 -7.37
C GLN A 330 22.23 -3.02 -7.46
N ASN A 331 22.52 -3.76 -6.38
CA ASN A 331 22.21 -5.19 -6.24
C ASN A 331 20.74 -5.44 -5.82
N VAL A 332 19.91 -4.41 -5.71
CA VAL A 332 18.51 -4.54 -5.33
C VAL A 332 17.71 -5.08 -6.50
N ALA A 333 16.84 -6.05 -6.19
CA ALA A 333 15.89 -6.63 -7.11
C ALA A 333 15.16 -5.56 -7.95
N LYS A 334 14.84 -5.89 -9.20
CA LYS A 334 14.14 -5.00 -10.14
C LYS A 334 12.94 -4.33 -9.47
N PHE A 335 12.78 -3.01 -9.65
CA PHE A 335 11.60 -2.29 -9.13
C PHE A 335 10.31 -2.95 -9.65
N GLY A 336 9.41 -3.35 -8.75
CA GLY A 336 8.23 -4.18 -9.03
C GLY A 336 8.37 -5.64 -8.57
N SER A 337 9.56 -6.08 -8.18
CA SER A 337 9.84 -7.45 -7.70
C SER A 337 9.16 -7.80 -6.37
N MET A 338 8.79 -6.82 -5.54
CA MET A 338 8.07 -7.06 -4.27
C MET A 338 6.73 -7.75 -4.50
N PHE A 339 6.06 -7.46 -5.62
CA PHE A 339 4.77 -8.05 -5.98
C PHE A 339 4.78 -8.76 -7.33
N ASN A 340 5.95 -8.90 -7.96
CA ASN A 340 6.14 -9.45 -9.31
C ASN A 340 5.28 -8.76 -10.38
N LEU A 341 5.20 -7.42 -10.31
CA LEU A 341 4.45 -6.59 -11.26
C LEU A 341 5.39 -5.77 -12.14
N ASP A 342 4.99 -5.54 -13.39
CA ASP A 342 5.69 -4.59 -14.25
C ASP A 342 5.16 -3.17 -14.02
N LEU A 343 5.88 -2.42 -13.19
CA LEU A 343 5.49 -1.07 -12.78
C LEU A 343 6.03 0.04 -13.71
N GLN A 344 6.87 -0.32 -14.69
CA GLN A 344 7.48 0.65 -15.61
C GLN A 344 6.43 1.52 -16.33
N PRO A 345 5.34 0.98 -16.91
CA PRO A 345 4.38 1.79 -17.66
C PRO A 345 3.66 2.85 -16.80
N ILE A 346 3.37 2.51 -15.55
CA ILE A 346 2.71 3.42 -14.61
C ILE A 346 3.69 4.52 -14.21
N TYR A 347 4.93 4.14 -13.91
CA TYR A 347 5.98 5.07 -13.52
C TYR A 347 6.31 6.06 -14.63
N THR A 348 6.48 5.60 -15.88
CA THR A 348 6.70 6.47 -17.04
C THR A 348 5.52 7.40 -17.26
N GLY A 349 4.28 6.91 -17.14
CA GLY A 349 3.07 7.74 -17.21
C GLY A 349 2.95 8.79 -16.11
N LEU A 350 3.72 8.69 -15.01
CA LEU A 350 3.81 9.75 -13.99
C LEU A 350 4.89 10.79 -14.30
N LEU A 351 5.84 10.49 -15.18
CA LEU A 351 6.91 11.41 -15.60
C LEU A 351 6.58 12.17 -16.90
N ASP A 352 5.74 11.57 -17.76
CA ASP A 352 5.42 12.10 -19.08
C ASP A 352 4.12 12.94 -19.10
N ASP A 353 4.32 14.23 -19.31
CA ASP A 353 3.58 15.05 -20.29
C ASP A 353 4.54 15.82 -21.23
N ASN A 354 5.88 15.72 -21.04
CA ASN A 354 6.93 16.35 -21.86
C ASN A 354 8.34 15.98 -21.31
N PHE A 355 8.74 14.72 -21.25
CA PHE A 355 10.14 14.35 -20.97
C PHE A 355 10.90 14.28 -22.31
N ASN A 356 11.59 15.36 -22.65
CA ASN A 356 12.36 15.42 -23.89
C ASN A 356 13.68 14.65 -23.71
N VAL A 357 13.67 13.35 -24.03
CA VAL A 357 14.87 12.49 -24.13
C VAL A 357 15.81 12.93 -25.29
N LYS A 358 15.42 13.93 -26.09
CA LYS A 358 16.16 14.32 -27.30
C LYS A 358 17.49 15.05 -27.07
N ASN A 359 17.92 15.30 -25.83
CA ASN A 359 19.25 15.86 -25.55
C ASN A 359 20.23 14.87 -24.89
N SER A 360 20.06 13.57 -25.10
CA SER A 360 21.19 12.63 -25.04
C SER A 360 21.59 12.26 -26.46
N MET A 361 22.58 12.97 -27.00
CA MET A 361 23.29 12.56 -28.22
C MET A 361 24.17 11.34 -27.88
N SER A 362 23.54 10.21 -27.59
CA SER A 362 24.16 8.92 -27.33
C SER A 362 23.05 7.88 -27.26
N ASN A 363 23.01 6.98 -28.24
CA ASN A 363 22.06 5.86 -28.38
C ASN A 363 22.24 4.79 -27.28
N VAL A 364 22.10 5.17 -26.01
CA VAL A 364 22.05 4.25 -24.88
C VAL A 364 20.87 4.69 -24.01
N ILE A 365 19.76 3.97 -24.13
CA ILE A 365 18.62 4.10 -23.21
C ILE A 365 19.18 3.80 -21.81
N PRO A 366 19.29 4.77 -20.89
CA PRO A 366 19.76 4.48 -19.55
C PRO A 366 18.76 3.50 -18.93
N HIS A 367 19.24 2.42 -18.30
CA HIS A 367 18.36 1.50 -17.59
C HIS A 367 17.42 2.30 -16.65
N ASN A 368 16.12 2.35 -16.97
CA ASN A 368 15.10 3.14 -16.28
C ASN A 368 15.06 2.92 -14.75
N ASN A 369 15.57 1.80 -14.25
CA ASN A 369 15.70 1.52 -12.82
C ASN A 369 16.56 2.58 -12.10
N ASP A 370 17.66 3.06 -12.70
CA ASP A 370 18.54 4.04 -12.06
C ASP A 370 17.83 5.39 -11.82
N LEU A 371 16.96 5.79 -12.76
CA LEU A 371 16.13 6.98 -12.61
C LEU A 371 15.10 6.82 -11.49
N ILE A 372 14.46 5.66 -11.36
CA ILE A 372 13.51 5.38 -10.28
C ILE A 372 14.21 5.51 -8.93
N TYR A 373 15.37 4.88 -8.75
CA TYR A 373 16.13 4.93 -7.49
C TYR A 373 16.54 6.35 -7.09
N LYS A 374 16.81 7.23 -8.07
CA LYS A 374 17.11 8.65 -7.83
C LYS A 374 15.89 9.45 -7.38
N LEU A 375 14.70 9.11 -7.85
CA LEU A 375 13.47 9.88 -7.61
C LEU A 375 12.69 9.44 -6.36
N ILE A 376 13.05 8.30 -5.76
CA ILE A 376 12.52 7.83 -4.46
C ILE A 376 13.36 8.30 -3.26
N ARG A 377 14.29 9.23 -3.48
CA ARG A 377 15.18 9.85 -2.48
C ARG A 377 15.08 11.37 -2.55
N PRO A 378 15.50 12.10 -1.49
CA PRO A 378 15.55 13.54 -1.53
C PRO A 378 16.38 14.04 -2.71
N PRO A 379 15.87 15.00 -3.50
CA PRO A 379 16.59 15.51 -4.65
C PRO A 379 17.77 16.37 -4.22
N THR A 380 18.92 16.16 -4.85
CA THR A 380 20.16 16.92 -4.62
C THR A 380 20.43 17.95 -5.72
N ASN A 381 19.66 17.90 -6.82
CA ASN A 381 19.82 18.79 -7.96
C ASN A 381 18.47 19.11 -8.62
N TYR A 382 18.47 20.09 -9.52
CA TYR A 382 17.26 20.52 -10.22
C TYR A 382 16.59 19.39 -11.04
N GLU A 383 17.37 18.48 -11.63
CA GLU A 383 16.85 17.41 -12.49
C GLU A 383 16.02 16.41 -11.70
N THR A 384 16.55 15.92 -10.57
CA THR A 384 15.85 15.02 -9.65
C THR A 384 14.65 15.73 -8.99
N ALA A 385 14.81 17.00 -8.57
CA ALA A 385 13.71 17.79 -8.03
C ALA A 385 12.57 17.97 -9.05
N SER A 386 12.91 18.25 -10.31
CA SER A 386 11.96 18.38 -11.42
C SER A 386 11.22 17.06 -11.70
N GLY A 387 11.91 15.92 -11.61
CA GLY A 387 11.29 14.60 -11.73
C GLY A 387 10.24 14.35 -10.65
N ILE A 388 10.59 14.58 -9.38
CA ILE A 388 9.66 14.45 -8.24
C ILE A 388 8.50 15.43 -8.36
N PHE A 389 8.79 16.68 -8.75
CA PHE A 389 7.77 17.70 -8.97
C PHE A 389 6.75 17.31 -10.05
N ARG A 390 7.19 16.67 -11.14
CA ARG A 390 6.29 16.14 -12.18
C ARG A 390 5.40 15.01 -11.66
N ILE A 391 5.96 14.08 -10.88
CA ILE A 391 5.18 13.02 -10.23
C ILE A 391 4.07 13.64 -9.37
N ILE A 392 4.39 14.67 -8.58
CA ILE A 392 3.41 15.40 -7.77
C ILE A 392 2.31 16.00 -8.65
N LEU A 393 2.67 16.76 -9.69
CA LEU A 393 1.68 17.42 -10.55
C LEU A 393 0.76 16.42 -11.26
N ASN A 394 1.30 15.32 -11.78
CA ASN A 394 0.53 14.30 -12.47
C ASN A 394 -0.39 13.54 -11.49
N CYS A 395 0.08 13.21 -10.28
CA CYS A 395 -0.77 12.60 -9.27
C CYS A 395 -1.89 13.56 -8.81
N LEU A 396 -1.60 14.85 -8.65
CA LEU A 396 -2.60 15.86 -8.31
C LEU A 396 -3.67 15.97 -9.40
N MET A 397 -3.26 16.04 -10.67
CA MET A 397 -4.19 16.07 -11.81
C MET A 397 -5.12 14.84 -11.80
N LYS A 398 -4.57 13.64 -11.55
CA LYS A 398 -5.38 12.42 -11.49
C LYS A 398 -6.31 12.38 -10.27
N ALA A 399 -5.88 12.89 -9.12
CA ALA A 399 -6.71 12.95 -7.92
C ALA A 399 -7.86 13.97 -8.04
N GLU A 400 -7.64 15.10 -8.72
CA GLU A 400 -8.63 16.16 -8.93
C GLU A 400 -9.79 15.75 -9.83
N ASN A 401 -9.60 14.75 -10.69
CA ASN A 401 -10.70 14.18 -11.48
C ASN A 401 -11.83 13.62 -10.59
N PHE A 402 -11.49 13.17 -9.37
CA PHE A 402 -12.45 12.69 -8.38
C PHE A 402 -12.74 13.76 -7.31
N TYR A 403 -11.69 14.37 -6.76
CA TYR A 403 -11.78 15.38 -5.71
C TYR A 403 -12.06 16.77 -6.29
N THR A 404 -13.29 17.00 -6.73
CA THR A 404 -13.76 18.29 -7.24
C THR A 404 -14.26 19.20 -6.11
N LEU A 405 -14.19 20.52 -6.30
CA LEU A 405 -14.72 21.50 -5.33
C LEU A 405 -16.22 21.33 -5.05
N GLN A 406 -16.97 20.77 -6.00
CA GLN A 406 -18.42 20.56 -5.88
C GLN A 406 -18.76 19.36 -4.99
N ASN A 407 -18.06 18.23 -5.17
CA ASN A 407 -18.42 16.98 -4.49
C ASN A 407 -17.57 16.75 -3.23
N HIS A 408 -16.34 17.25 -3.22
CA HIS A 408 -15.35 16.98 -2.17
C HIS A 408 -14.56 18.25 -1.83
N CYS A 409 -15.26 19.31 -1.43
CA CYS A 409 -14.70 20.65 -1.26
C CYS A 409 -13.42 20.68 -0.42
N THR A 410 -13.43 20.11 0.79
CA THR A 410 -12.27 20.11 1.70
C THR A 410 -11.06 19.38 1.11
N ASP A 411 -11.27 18.22 0.48
CA ASP A 411 -10.18 17.45 -0.12
C ASP A 411 -9.63 18.15 -1.37
N ALA A 412 -10.50 18.72 -2.19
CA ALA A 412 -10.11 19.50 -3.36
C ALA A 412 -9.25 20.72 -2.98
N ILE A 413 -9.59 21.42 -1.88
CA ILE A 413 -8.78 22.52 -1.37
C ILE A 413 -7.41 22.02 -0.91
N ALA A 414 -7.36 20.89 -0.21
CA ALA A 414 -6.10 20.29 0.23
C ALA A 414 -5.18 19.95 -0.95
N LEU A 415 -5.71 19.41 -2.05
CA LEU A 415 -4.94 19.16 -3.28
C LEU A 415 -4.35 20.45 -3.87
N ILE A 416 -5.08 21.55 -3.81
CA ILE A 416 -4.61 22.84 -4.32
C ILE A 416 -3.52 23.43 -3.41
N GLN A 417 -3.63 23.25 -2.09
CA GLN A 417 -2.57 23.61 -1.14
C GLN A 417 -1.32 22.76 -1.37
N ASP A 418 -1.47 21.45 -1.59
CA ASP A 418 -0.36 20.55 -1.94
C ASP A 418 0.32 20.99 -3.24
N ARG A 419 -0.45 21.39 -4.25
CA ARG A 419 0.09 21.96 -5.50
C ARG A 419 0.88 23.24 -5.25
N SER A 420 0.33 24.15 -4.45
CA SER A 420 0.99 25.40 -4.09
C SER A 420 2.29 25.14 -3.31
N LYS A 421 2.27 24.21 -2.36
CA LYS A 421 3.45 23.75 -1.62
C LYS A 421 4.50 23.17 -2.56
N ALA A 422 4.12 22.35 -3.53
CA ALA A 422 5.04 21.78 -4.52
C ALA A 422 5.79 22.88 -5.31
N TYR A 423 5.05 23.90 -5.80
CA TYR A 423 5.68 25.03 -6.49
C TYR A 423 6.63 25.81 -5.58
N ARG A 424 6.24 26.04 -4.31
CA ARG A 424 7.10 26.71 -3.33
C ARG A 424 8.41 25.96 -3.14
N LEU A 425 8.35 24.65 -2.94
CA LEU A 425 9.55 23.82 -2.74
C LEU A 425 10.43 23.77 -4.01
N MET A 426 9.82 23.68 -5.19
CA MET A 426 10.56 23.64 -6.47
C MET A 426 11.36 24.93 -6.72
N THR A 427 10.90 26.08 -6.24
CA THR A 427 11.61 27.37 -6.44
C THR A 427 13.01 27.39 -5.84
N VAL A 428 13.28 26.60 -4.79
CA VAL A 428 14.60 26.50 -4.14
C VAL A 428 15.65 25.93 -5.09
N PHE A 429 15.25 25.02 -5.99
CA PHE A 429 16.15 24.39 -6.95
C PHE A 429 16.29 25.19 -8.26
N GLU A 430 15.38 26.13 -8.51
CA GLU A 430 15.39 26.95 -9.73
C GLU A 430 16.34 28.13 -9.58
N LYS A 431 17.32 28.28 -10.47
CA LYS A 431 18.30 29.37 -10.42
C LYS A 431 17.79 30.65 -11.08
N ASN A 432 16.89 30.53 -12.06
CA ASN A 432 16.42 31.67 -12.83
C ASN A 432 15.29 32.40 -12.09
N ILE A 433 15.55 33.66 -11.70
CA ILE A 433 14.59 34.48 -10.94
C ILE A 433 13.28 34.69 -11.71
N ASN A 434 13.30 34.84 -13.04
CA ASN A 434 12.07 34.98 -13.83
C ASN A 434 11.23 33.70 -13.77
N ARG A 435 11.85 32.52 -13.77
CA ARG A 435 11.12 31.24 -13.59
C ARG A 435 10.58 31.10 -12.18
N GLN A 436 11.32 31.51 -11.15
CA GLN A 436 10.81 31.57 -9.78
C GLN A 436 9.57 32.49 -9.69
N CYS A 437 9.64 33.70 -10.27
CA CYS A 437 8.50 34.61 -10.37
C CYS A 437 7.28 33.95 -11.03
N CYS A 438 7.48 33.24 -12.14
CA CYS A 438 6.41 32.50 -12.82
C CYS A 438 5.79 31.40 -11.92
N MET A 439 6.61 30.67 -11.16
CA MET A 439 6.12 29.66 -10.22
C MET A 439 5.27 30.28 -9.10
N HIS A 440 5.74 31.37 -8.48
CA HIS A 440 4.97 32.09 -7.46
C HIS A 440 3.69 32.72 -8.03
N LYS A 441 3.73 33.25 -9.26
CA LYS A 441 2.54 33.74 -9.95
C LYS A 441 1.49 32.64 -10.12
N ARG A 442 1.90 31.43 -10.55
CA ARG A 442 0.98 30.28 -10.64
C ARG A 442 0.34 29.95 -9.29
N ARG A 443 1.12 29.96 -8.19
CA ARG A 443 0.59 29.77 -6.83
C ARG A 443 -0.49 30.81 -6.50
N ILE A 444 -0.19 32.08 -6.74
CA ILE A 444 -1.09 33.21 -6.49
C ILE A 444 -2.39 33.04 -7.28
N ASP A 445 -2.31 32.68 -8.56
CA ASP A 445 -3.48 32.54 -9.43
C ASP A 445 -4.37 31.38 -8.95
N MET A 446 -3.79 30.22 -8.59
CA MET A 446 -4.53 29.08 -8.06
C MET A 446 -5.21 29.38 -6.72
N LEU A 447 -4.48 29.97 -5.76
CA LEU A 447 -5.02 30.31 -4.44
C LEU A 447 -6.14 31.36 -4.53
N ASN A 448 -5.96 32.40 -5.35
CA ASN A 448 -7.01 33.39 -5.60
C ASN A 448 -8.28 32.78 -6.21
N ASN A 449 -8.12 31.86 -7.17
CA ASN A 449 -9.25 31.22 -7.83
C ASN A 449 -10.09 30.40 -6.86
N VAL A 450 -9.47 29.70 -5.92
CA VAL A 450 -10.20 28.95 -4.87
C VAL A 450 -10.88 29.89 -3.90
N LEU A 451 -10.17 30.89 -3.38
CA LEU A 451 -10.72 31.86 -2.43
C LEU A 451 -11.99 32.56 -2.94
N ARG A 452 -12.06 32.86 -4.24
CA ARG A 452 -13.24 33.45 -4.88
C ARG A 452 -14.46 32.53 -4.96
N GLN A 453 -14.24 31.21 -4.91
CA GLN A 453 -15.29 30.20 -5.02
C GLN A 453 -15.82 29.75 -3.65
N LEU A 454 -15.03 29.93 -2.59
CA LEU A 454 -15.41 29.50 -1.24
C LEU A 454 -16.34 30.50 -0.57
N ASN A 455 -17.36 29.97 0.13
CA ASN A 455 -18.18 30.77 1.02
C ASN A 455 -17.44 30.97 2.37
N PRO A 456 -17.08 32.21 2.74
CA PRO A 456 -16.38 32.50 4.00
C PRO A 456 -17.13 32.08 5.26
N ASP A 457 -18.46 32.01 5.22
CA ASP A 457 -19.27 31.67 6.41
C ASP A 457 -19.11 30.20 6.81
N HIS A 458 -19.00 29.31 5.82
CA HIS A 458 -18.85 27.87 6.05
C HIS A 458 -17.40 27.42 6.15
N TYR A 459 -16.48 28.10 5.46
CA TYR A 459 -15.07 27.69 5.34
C TYR A 459 -14.11 28.71 5.94
N LEU A 460 -14.55 29.52 6.91
CA LEU A 460 -13.79 30.64 7.47
C LEU A 460 -12.33 30.31 7.81
N HIS A 461 -12.10 29.18 8.48
CA HIS A 461 -10.75 28.76 8.86
C HIS A 461 -9.86 28.48 7.64
N VAL A 462 -10.42 27.79 6.65
CA VAL A 462 -9.74 27.47 5.40
C VAL A 462 -9.47 28.75 4.59
N CYS A 463 -10.44 29.65 4.50
CA CYS A 463 -10.26 30.95 3.86
C CYS A 463 -9.10 31.73 4.51
N ARG A 464 -9.03 31.79 5.84
CA ARG A 464 -7.91 32.44 6.55
C ARG A 464 -6.56 31.79 6.21
N GLN A 465 -6.50 30.46 6.18
CA GLN A 465 -5.27 29.74 5.84
C GLN A 465 -4.83 30.04 4.40
N LEU A 466 -5.76 29.99 3.44
CA LEU A 466 -5.50 30.32 2.04
C LEU A 466 -5.09 31.78 1.84
N THR A 467 -5.73 32.72 2.55
CA THR A 467 -5.36 34.14 2.51
C THR A 467 -3.96 34.37 3.06
N PHE A 468 -3.58 33.69 4.15
CA PHE A 468 -2.23 33.77 4.70
C PHE A 468 -1.19 33.23 3.70
N GLU A 469 -1.44 32.05 3.12
CA GLU A 469 -0.55 31.46 2.12
C GLU A 469 -0.44 32.33 0.85
N LEU A 470 -1.55 32.95 0.43
CA LEU A 470 -1.58 33.90 -0.68
C LEU A 470 -0.72 35.13 -0.38
N ALA A 471 -0.81 35.68 0.83
CA ALA A 471 0.01 36.82 1.25
C ALA A 471 1.51 36.47 1.26
N GLU A 472 1.89 35.28 1.75
CA GLU A 472 3.26 34.76 1.66
C GLU A 472 3.74 34.66 0.20
N ALA A 473 2.91 34.12 -0.69
CA ALA A 473 3.24 33.98 -2.11
C ALA A 473 3.38 35.35 -2.82
N LEU A 474 2.55 36.34 -2.48
CA LEU A 474 2.65 37.71 -2.99
C LEU A 474 3.92 38.41 -2.47
N GLY A 475 4.24 38.24 -1.18
CA GLY A 475 5.44 38.79 -0.54
C GLY A 475 6.72 38.26 -1.19
N THR A 476 6.83 36.94 -1.32
CA THR A 476 7.95 36.29 -2.01
C THR A 476 8.11 36.77 -3.47
N LEU A 477 7.01 36.85 -4.24
CA LEU A 477 7.06 37.40 -5.61
C LEU A 477 7.55 38.85 -5.65
N ARG A 478 7.16 39.68 -4.68
CA ARG A 478 7.61 41.07 -4.58
C ARG A 478 9.10 41.15 -4.35
N ASP A 479 9.60 40.34 -3.43
CA ASP A 479 11.01 40.34 -3.09
C ASP A 479 11.87 39.84 -4.27
N LEU A 480 11.38 38.87 -5.06
CA LEU A 480 12.03 38.43 -6.31
C LEU A 480 12.02 39.52 -7.39
N LYS A 481 10.89 40.22 -7.57
CA LYS A 481 10.83 41.35 -8.52
C LYS A 481 11.73 42.52 -8.10
N ARG A 482 11.91 42.74 -6.78
CA ARG A 482 12.87 43.73 -6.28
C ARG A 482 14.30 43.36 -6.66
N LYS A 483 14.70 42.10 -6.47
CA LYS A 483 16.03 41.63 -6.91
C LYS A 483 16.28 41.86 -8.40
N LEU A 484 15.27 41.60 -9.25
CA LEU A 484 15.37 41.89 -10.70
C LEU A 484 15.53 43.39 -10.99
N LEU A 485 14.84 44.26 -10.23
CA LEU A 485 14.95 45.71 -10.38
C LEU A 485 16.35 46.20 -9.97
N ASP A 486 16.90 45.63 -8.90
CA ASP A 486 18.25 45.94 -8.41
C ASP A 486 19.34 45.51 -9.43
N GLU A 487 19.12 44.41 -10.17
CA GLU A 487 20.06 43.90 -11.18
C GLU A 487 20.00 44.64 -12.53
N VAL A 488 18.81 45.04 -13.00
CA VAL A 488 18.60 45.61 -14.36
C VAL A 488 18.61 47.15 -14.35
N GLY A 489 18.50 47.79 -13.18
CA GLY A 489 18.34 49.23 -13.06
C GLY A 489 16.91 49.70 -13.37
N TRP A 490 16.65 50.98 -13.10
CA TRP A 490 15.30 51.60 -13.06
C TRP A 490 14.53 51.51 -14.40
N MET A 491 13.82 50.40 -14.62
CA MET A 491 12.88 50.25 -15.73
C MET A 491 11.45 50.54 -15.26
N TYR A 492 10.78 51.53 -15.85
CA TYR A 492 9.45 52.02 -15.43
C TYR A 492 8.38 50.91 -15.31
N CYS A 493 8.44 49.90 -16.19
CA CYS A 493 7.54 48.74 -16.14
C CYS A 493 7.71 47.89 -14.88
N LEU A 494 8.93 47.76 -14.33
CA LEU A 494 9.18 46.97 -13.11
C LEU A 494 8.68 47.70 -11.86
N ILE A 495 8.77 49.04 -11.83
CA ILE A 495 8.30 49.88 -10.72
C ILE A 495 6.78 49.81 -10.60
N THR A 496 6.07 49.95 -11.72
CA THR A 496 4.60 49.87 -11.73
C THR A 496 4.10 48.49 -11.29
N ASP A 497 4.79 47.42 -11.69
CA ASP A 497 4.52 46.06 -11.23
C ASP A 497 4.79 45.87 -9.72
N PHE A 498 5.87 46.44 -9.20
CA PHE A 498 6.21 46.40 -7.77
C PHE A 498 5.15 47.12 -6.91
N LEU A 499 4.70 48.30 -7.35
CA LEU A 499 3.64 49.06 -6.67
C LEU A 499 2.29 48.33 -6.68
N LYS A 500 1.90 47.76 -7.83
CA LYS A 500 0.68 46.93 -7.94
C LYS A 500 0.71 45.75 -6.98
N LEU A 501 1.85 45.09 -6.85
CA LEU A 501 1.99 43.94 -5.98
C LEU A 501 1.95 44.34 -4.51
N THR A 502 2.57 45.47 -4.15
CA THR A 502 2.51 46.03 -2.80
C THR A 502 1.08 46.40 -2.39
N LEU A 503 0.32 47.04 -3.30
CA LEU A 503 -1.09 47.32 -3.07
C LEU A 503 -1.90 46.03 -2.90
N LYS A 504 -1.65 45.00 -3.73
CA LYS A 504 -2.34 43.71 -3.62
C LYS A 504 -2.05 43.03 -2.28
N ILE A 505 -0.82 43.09 -1.77
CA ILE A 505 -0.48 42.58 -0.42
C ILE A 505 -1.28 43.33 0.65
N LEU A 506 -1.33 44.66 0.60
CA LEU A 506 -2.08 45.45 1.58
C LEU A 506 -3.57 45.09 1.59
N ILE A 507 -4.17 44.89 0.41
CA ILE A 507 -5.57 44.43 0.28
C ILE A 507 -5.73 43.04 0.91
N THR A 508 -4.88 42.08 0.56
CA THR A 508 -4.96 40.71 1.12
C THR A 508 -4.76 40.68 2.64
N VAL A 509 -3.88 41.51 3.19
CA VAL A 509 -3.70 41.66 4.65
C VAL A 509 -4.94 42.27 5.29
N ALA A 510 -5.54 43.30 4.69
CA ALA A 510 -6.78 43.89 5.17
C ALA A 510 -7.94 42.88 5.16
N GLU A 511 -8.06 42.06 4.11
CA GLU A 511 -9.03 40.96 4.03
C GLU A 511 -8.81 39.93 5.14
N TYR A 512 -7.56 39.53 5.41
CA TYR A 512 -7.22 38.64 6.51
C TYR A 512 -7.63 39.21 7.87
N LEU A 513 -7.32 40.48 8.13
CA LEU A 513 -7.68 41.16 9.38
C LEU A 513 -9.19 41.31 9.54
N SER A 514 -9.92 41.55 8.45
CA SER A 514 -11.39 41.56 8.44
C SER A 514 -11.97 40.19 8.82
N LEU A 515 -11.46 39.11 8.21
CA LEU A 515 -11.83 37.75 8.59
C LEU A 515 -11.46 37.43 10.04
N LEU A 516 -10.33 37.97 10.55
CA LEU A 516 -9.90 37.82 11.94
C LEU A 516 -10.91 38.46 12.90
N TYR A 517 -11.24 39.73 12.64
CA TYR A 517 -12.20 40.52 13.40
C TYR A 517 -13.58 39.87 13.45
N PHE A 518 -14.11 39.43 12.30
CA PHE A 518 -15.43 38.78 12.22
C PHE A 518 -15.57 37.61 13.20
N TYR A 519 -14.57 36.72 13.26
CA TYR A 519 -14.67 35.58 14.17
C TYR A 519 -14.38 35.92 15.62
N LEU A 520 -13.55 36.93 15.92
CA LEU A 520 -13.45 37.45 17.29
C LEU A 520 -14.81 38.02 17.74
N THR A 521 -15.51 38.77 16.89
CA THR A 521 -16.85 39.30 17.22
C THR A 521 -17.92 38.21 17.34
N MET A 522 -17.84 37.13 16.57
CA MET A 522 -18.72 35.96 16.75
C MET A 522 -18.41 35.23 18.06
N HIS A 523 -17.14 35.02 18.40
CA HIS A 523 -16.74 34.33 19.62
C HIS A 523 -17.13 35.10 20.89
N ILE A 524 -17.08 36.44 20.84
CA ILE A 524 -17.52 37.34 21.93
C ILE A 524 -19.04 37.39 22.08
N LYS A 525 -19.82 37.11 21.02
CA LYS A 525 -21.29 37.05 21.08
C LYS A 525 -21.84 35.70 21.57
N PHE A 526 -21.01 34.65 21.58
CA PHE A 526 -21.38 33.29 21.98
C PHE A 526 -20.73 32.84 23.31
N CYS A 527 -19.87 33.66 23.91
CA CYS A 527 -19.47 33.57 25.32
C CYS A 527 -20.29 34.58 26.12
#